data_AF-A0A924RW25-F1
#
_entry.id   AF-A0A924RW25-F1
#
_cell.length_a   1.000
_cell.length_b   1.000
_cell.length_c   1.000
_cell.angle_alpha   90.00
_cell.angle_beta   90.00
_cell.angle_gamma   90.00
#
_symmetry.space_group_name_H-M   'P 1'
#
loop_
_entity.id
_entity.type
_entity.pdbx_description
1 polymer ?
#
loop_
_entity_poly.entity_id
_entity_poly.type
_entity_poly.pdbx_seq_one_letter_code
_entity_poly.pdbx_strand_id
1 'polypeptide(L)'
;MKQLVVIFFSVIISNNLFSQDLNPDEKKLYDLLMDYRKSKGQAVIPISKSLTIVAQTHAQDLVVNKPIQGDCNMHSWSAKGSWKALCYTANHANAEGMWNKPRELTNYKGNGYEIAYWHSAAATAVDALASWKTSTGHNALIINNGIWKTSKWNAIGIGIYKNYAVVWFGEEADK
;
A
#
# COMPACT_ATOMS: atom_id res chain seq x y z
N MET A 1 54.40 -23.58 12.82
CA MET A 1 53.16 -22.84 13.17
C MET A 1 52.99 -21.66 12.24
N LYS A 2 52.05 -21.74 11.30
CA LYS A 2 51.55 -20.57 10.56
C LYS A 2 50.03 -20.64 10.63
N GLN A 3 49.42 -19.70 11.34
CA GLN A 3 47.97 -19.60 11.47
C GLN A 3 47.39 -19.16 10.13
N LEU A 4 46.40 -19.92 9.65
CA LEU A 4 45.61 -19.54 8.48
C LEU A 4 44.47 -18.64 8.98
N VAL A 5 44.51 -17.35 8.65
CA VAL A 5 43.41 -16.43 8.93
C VAL A 5 42.45 -16.52 7.75
N VAL A 6 41.27 -17.09 7.99
CA VAL A 6 40.17 -17.10 7.02
C VAL A 6 39.33 -15.85 7.27
N ILE A 7 39.42 -14.88 6.36
CA ILE A 7 38.59 -13.67 6.40
C ILE A 7 37.28 -13.97 5.66
N PHE A 8 36.18 -14.06 6.42
CA PHE A 8 34.84 -14.07 5.85
C PHE A 8 34.46 -12.64 5.43
N PHE A 9 34.43 -12.39 4.12
CA PHE A 9 33.78 -11.19 3.57
C PHE A 9 32.27 -11.43 3.61
N SER A 10 31.60 -10.89 4.63
CA SER A 10 30.14 -10.74 4.60
C SER A 10 29.78 -9.71 3.53
N VAL A 11 29.20 -10.19 2.42
CA VAL A 11 28.53 -9.33 1.45
C VAL A 11 27.25 -8.85 2.09
N ILE A 12 27.26 -7.63 2.63
CA ILE A 12 26.06 -6.94 3.05
C ILE A 12 25.31 -6.57 1.76
N ILE A 13 24.30 -7.35 1.38
CA ILE A 13 23.34 -6.94 0.38
C ILE A 13 22.51 -5.84 1.02
N SER A 14 22.93 -4.60 0.80
CA SER A 14 22.13 -3.42 1.08
C SER A 14 20.89 -3.49 0.20
N ASN A 15 19.78 -4.04 0.72
CA ASN A 15 18.48 -3.76 0.14
C ASN A 15 18.31 -2.26 0.25
N ASN A 16 18.50 -1.57 -0.89
CA ASN A 16 18.32 -0.14 -0.91
C ASN A 16 16.90 0.17 -0.46
N LEU A 17 16.76 0.65 0.78
CA LEU A 17 15.62 1.43 1.23
C LEU A 17 15.69 2.79 0.50
N PHE A 18 15.58 2.74 -0.83
CA PHE A 18 15.37 3.93 -1.62
C PHE A 18 13.99 4.46 -1.25
N SER A 19 13.96 5.75 -0.93
CA SER A 19 12.79 6.58 -1.18
C SER A 19 12.31 6.26 -2.60
N GLN A 20 11.26 5.48 -2.76
CA GLN A 20 10.66 5.34 -4.07
C GLN A 20 9.67 6.47 -4.22
N ASP A 21 10.08 7.45 -5.01
CA ASP A 21 9.16 8.43 -5.57
C ASP A 21 8.13 7.70 -6.43
N LEU A 22 6.96 8.32 -6.61
CA LEU A 22 5.93 7.76 -7.47
C LEU A 22 6.45 7.67 -8.91
N ASN A 23 6.27 6.51 -9.54
CA ASN A 23 6.46 6.41 -10.98
C ASN A 23 5.34 7.19 -11.73
N PRO A 24 5.46 7.40 -13.05
CA PRO A 24 4.47 8.19 -13.80
C PRO A 24 3.02 7.70 -13.68
N ASP A 25 2.79 6.38 -13.65
CA ASP A 25 1.44 5.81 -13.53
C ASP A 25 0.88 5.95 -12.10
N GLU A 26 1.73 5.78 -11.09
CA GLU A 26 1.37 6.02 -9.68
C GLU A 26 1.05 7.50 -9.45
N LYS A 27 1.86 8.40 -10.03
CA LYS A 27 1.60 9.84 -9.97
C LYS A 27 0.29 10.20 -10.67
N LYS A 28 0.02 9.61 -11.84
CA LYS A 28 -1.26 9.78 -12.54
C LYS A 28 -2.44 9.30 -11.68
N LEU A 29 -2.31 8.16 -10.99
CA LEU A 29 -3.36 7.67 -10.09
C LEU A 29 -3.57 8.63 -8.91
N TYR A 30 -2.49 9.13 -8.30
CA TYR A 30 -2.57 10.17 -7.28
C TYR A 30 -3.34 11.40 -7.78
N ASP A 31 -2.95 11.96 -8.92
CA ASP A 31 -3.58 13.16 -9.48
C ASP A 31 -5.08 12.94 -9.73
N LEU A 32 -5.45 11.79 -10.33
CA LEU A 32 -6.85 11.43 -10.57
C LEU A 32 -7.67 11.28 -9.27
N LEU A 33 -7.07 10.68 -8.22
CA LEU A 33 -7.72 10.57 -6.91
C LEU A 33 -7.93 11.95 -6.28
N MET A 34 -6.94 12.84 -6.38
CA MET A 34 -7.02 14.19 -5.82
C MET A 34 -8.04 15.06 -6.56
N ASP A 35 -8.10 14.97 -7.88
CA ASP A 35 -9.13 15.63 -8.69
C ASP A 35 -10.52 15.11 -8.34
N TYR A 36 -10.67 13.79 -8.17
CA TYR A 36 -11.94 13.20 -7.76
C TYR A 36 -12.35 13.67 -6.35
N ARG A 37 -11.43 13.70 -5.38
CA ARG A 37 -11.67 14.25 -4.04
C ARG A 37 -12.10 15.70 -4.10
N LYS A 38 -11.40 16.53 -4.89
CA LYS A 38 -11.74 17.94 -5.10
C LYS A 38 -13.15 18.10 -5.67
N SER A 39 -13.54 17.26 -6.64
CA SER A 39 -14.90 17.25 -7.21
C SER A 39 -16.00 16.90 -6.19
N LYS A 40 -15.63 16.29 -5.06
CA LYS A 40 -16.51 15.95 -3.93
C LYS A 40 -16.36 16.89 -2.74
N GLY A 41 -15.66 18.01 -2.91
CA GLY A 41 -15.44 18.99 -1.83
C GLY A 41 -14.47 18.52 -0.76
N GLN A 42 -13.66 17.49 -1.03
CA GLN A 42 -12.67 16.94 -0.11
C GLN A 42 -11.28 17.54 -0.37
N ALA A 43 -10.49 17.68 0.69
CA ALA A 43 -9.12 18.20 0.59
C ALA A 43 -8.17 17.23 -0.12
N VAL A 44 -7.16 17.78 -0.78
CA VAL A 44 -6.00 17.01 -1.29
C VAL A 44 -5.26 16.38 -0.11
N ILE A 45 -4.73 15.18 -0.31
CA ILE A 45 -3.95 14.44 0.67
C ILE A 45 -2.46 14.54 0.32
N PRO A 46 -1.58 14.91 1.27
CA PRO A 46 -0.14 14.90 1.04
C PRO A 46 0.40 13.48 0.75
N ILE A 47 1.28 13.35 -0.24
CA ILE A 47 1.99 12.09 -0.49
C ILE A 47 2.89 11.78 0.72
N SER A 48 2.82 10.54 1.18
CA SER A 48 3.66 9.97 2.23
C SER A 48 4.66 9.00 1.62
N LYS A 49 5.94 9.21 1.90
CA LYS A 49 7.02 8.30 1.50
C LYS A 49 6.85 6.94 2.19
N SER A 50 6.50 6.95 3.47
CA SER A 50 6.25 5.74 4.24
C SER A 50 5.11 4.92 3.65
N LEU A 51 3.94 5.51 3.42
CA LEU A 51 2.81 4.79 2.84
C LEU A 51 3.05 4.38 1.37
N THR A 52 3.87 5.14 0.63
CA THR A 52 4.28 4.76 -0.74
C THR A 52 5.12 3.49 -0.73
N ILE A 53 6.09 3.37 0.19
CA ILE A 53 6.86 2.13 0.40
C ILE A 53 5.91 0.96 0.70
N VAL A 54 4.93 1.16 1.58
CA VAL A 54 3.94 0.11 1.92
C VAL A 54 3.15 -0.32 0.69
N ALA A 55 2.60 0.63 -0.05
CA ALA A 55 1.77 0.37 -1.23
C ALA A 55 2.53 -0.35 -2.35
N GLN A 56 3.75 0.12 -2.68
CA GLN A 56 4.60 -0.49 -3.70
C GLN A 56 5.06 -1.89 -3.28
N THR A 57 5.45 -2.07 -2.01
CA THR A 57 5.82 -3.37 -1.47
C THR A 57 4.67 -4.36 -1.58
N HIS A 58 3.45 -3.93 -1.25
CA HIS A 58 2.29 -4.81 -1.29
C HIS A 58 1.87 -5.17 -2.70
N ALA A 59 1.85 -4.21 -3.63
CA ALA A 59 1.55 -4.48 -5.04
C ALA A 59 2.55 -5.50 -5.63
N GLN A 60 3.82 -5.42 -5.24
CA GLN A 60 4.83 -6.41 -5.61
C GLN A 60 4.57 -7.77 -4.96
N ASP A 61 4.26 -7.81 -3.66
CA ASP A 61 3.94 -9.05 -2.93
C ASP A 61 2.75 -9.79 -3.55
N LEU A 62 1.69 -9.06 -3.89
CA LEU A 62 0.48 -9.61 -4.52
C LEU A 62 0.79 -10.31 -5.84
N VAL A 63 1.67 -9.73 -6.66
CA VAL A 63 2.06 -10.32 -7.94
C VAL A 63 3.04 -11.48 -7.79
N VAL A 64 4.07 -11.29 -6.98
CA VAL A 64 5.21 -12.21 -6.91
C VAL A 64 4.91 -13.40 -6.01
N ASN A 65 4.36 -13.14 -4.82
CA ASN A 65 4.21 -14.14 -3.77
C ASN A 65 2.78 -14.67 -3.64
N LYS A 66 1.81 -14.05 -4.33
CA LYS A 66 0.42 -14.53 -4.48
C LYS A 66 -0.20 -14.99 -3.13
N PRO A 67 -0.32 -14.09 -2.14
CA PRO A 67 -0.88 -14.41 -0.83
C PRO A 67 -2.39 -14.68 -0.84
N ILE A 68 -3.07 -14.41 -1.96
CA ILE A 68 -4.51 -14.65 -2.14
C ILE A 68 -4.74 -16.14 -2.39
N GLN A 69 -5.04 -16.88 -1.32
CA GLN A 69 -5.30 -18.33 -1.34
C GLN A 69 -6.52 -18.65 -0.50
N GLY A 70 -7.30 -19.68 -0.86
CA GLY A 70 -8.52 -20.04 -0.12
C GLY A 70 -9.47 -18.86 0.02
N ASP A 71 -9.84 -18.54 1.27
CA ASP A 71 -10.76 -17.43 1.60
C ASP A 71 -10.08 -16.06 1.74
N CYS A 72 -8.76 -15.99 1.55
CA CYS A 72 -8.00 -14.75 1.63
C CYS A 72 -8.27 -13.85 0.40
N ASN A 73 -8.23 -12.53 0.58
CA ASN A 73 -8.47 -11.55 -0.48
C ASN A 73 -7.26 -10.61 -0.71
N MET A 74 -7.43 -9.57 -1.53
CA MET A 74 -6.35 -8.65 -1.94
C MET A 74 -5.67 -7.89 -0.78
N HIS A 75 -6.26 -7.82 0.41
CA HIS A 75 -5.63 -7.21 1.59
C HIS A 75 -4.65 -8.16 2.32
N SER A 76 -4.41 -9.34 1.75
CA SER A 76 -3.53 -10.36 2.33
C SER A 76 -2.06 -10.10 2.01
N TRP A 77 -1.18 -10.49 2.92
CA TRP A 77 0.28 -10.32 2.83
C TRP A 77 0.98 -11.67 3.01
N SER A 78 1.94 -11.96 2.15
CA SER A 78 2.69 -13.22 2.20
C SER A 78 3.68 -13.27 3.37
N ALA A 79 4.29 -14.43 3.60
CA ALA A 79 5.39 -14.61 4.54
C ALA A 79 6.78 -14.38 3.93
N LYS A 80 6.88 -13.65 2.81
CA LYS A 80 8.12 -13.48 2.03
C LYS A 80 8.80 -12.12 2.24
N GLY A 81 8.57 -11.48 3.38
CA GLY A 81 9.20 -10.21 3.75
C GLY A 81 9.41 -10.06 5.25
N SER A 82 9.82 -8.88 5.69
CA SER A 82 10.08 -8.55 7.11
C SER A 82 8.81 -8.26 7.92
N TRP A 83 7.65 -8.26 7.26
CA TRP A 83 6.33 -8.03 7.85
C TRP A 83 5.70 -9.35 8.32
N LYS A 84 4.65 -9.25 9.13
CA LYS A 84 3.89 -10.43 9.56
C LYS A 84 2.96 -10.92 8.44
N ALA A 85 2.98 -12.20 8.09
CA ALA A 85 2.03 -12.73 7.11
C ALA A 85 0.57 -12.54 7.58
N LEU A 86 -0.34 -12.31 6.63
CA LEU A 86 -1.74 -12.00 6.91
C LEU A 86 -2.65 -12.61 5.84
N CYS A 87 -3.54 -13.50 6.24
CA CYS A 87 -4.72 -13.84 5.43
C CYS A 87 -5.85 -12.87 5.82
N TYR A 88 -6.30 -12.06 4.87
CA TYR A 88 -7.41 -11.15 5.09
C TYR A 88 -8.70 -11.72 4.48
N THR A 89 -9.70 -11.97 5.32
CA THR A 89 -10.98 -12.56 4.94
C THR A 89 -12.08 -11.50 4.84
N ALA A 90 -13.16 -11.80 4.12
CA ALA A 90 -14.27 -10.86 3.86
C ALA A 90 -15.01 -10.38 5.13
N ASN A 91 -14.87 -11.09 6.25
CA ASN A 91 -15.45 -10.69 7.54
C ASN A 91 -14.60 -9.64 8.29
N HIS A 92 -13.48 -9.19 7.71
CA HIS A 92 -12.58 -8.19 8.29
C HIS A 92 -11.98 -8.56 9.66
N ALA A 93 -12.00 -9.85 10.05
CA ALA A 93 -11.54 -10.29 11.37
C ALA A 93 -10.08 -9.93 11.67
N ASN A 94 -9.24 -9.80 10.62
CA ASN A 94 -7.82 -9.47 10.75
C ASN A 94 -7.48 -8.04 10.30
N ALA A 95 -8.44 -7.11 10.39
CA ALA A 95 -8.25 -5.71 9.98
C ALA A 95 -7.05 -5.02 10.65
N GLU A 96 -6.82 -5.30 11.93
CA GLU A 96 -5.68 -4.74 12.68
C GLU A 96 -4.32 -5.15 12.07
N GLY A 97 -4.21 -6.38 11.55
CA GLY A 97 -3.00 -6.84 10.88
C GLY A 97 -2.67 -6.03 9.63
N MET A 98 -3.69 -5.62 8.87
CA MET A 98 -3.53 -4.72 7.73
C MET A 98 -3.16 -3.31 8.20
N TRP A 99 -3.85 -2.79 9.23
CA TRP A 99 -3.61 -1.45 9.75
C TRP A 99 -2.19 -1.25 10.30
N ASN A 100 -1.56 -2.31 10.79
CA ASN A 100 -0.20 -2.32 11.31
C ASN A 100 0.90 -2.29 10.24
N LYS A 101 0.59 -2.53 8.96
CA LYS A 101 1.62 -2.65 7.90
C LYS A 101 2.54 -1.44 7.79
N PRO A 102 2.07 -0.19 7.88
CA PRO A 102 2.98 0.96 7.91
C PRO A 102 3.99 0.91 9.05
N ARG A 103 3.61 0.46 10.25
CA ARG A 103 4.51 0.32 11.41
C ARG A 103 5.48 -0.86 11.28
N GLU A 104 5.09 -1.91 10.57
CA GLU A 104 5.97 -3.06 10.32
C GLU A 104 7.05 -2.73 9.28
N LEU A 105 6.73 -1.88 8.31
CA LEU A 105 7.57 -1.60 7.14
C LEU A 105 8.35 -0.29 7.23
N THR A 106 7.88 0.66 8.04
CA THR A 106 8.37 2.05 8.03
C THR A 106 8.32 2.69 9.42
N ASN A 107 8.72 3.96 9.51
CA ASN A 107 8.63 4.75 10.74
C ASN A 107 7.26 5.41 10.95
N TYR A 108 6.31 5.26 10.03
CA TYR A 108 4.96 5.81 10.15
C TYR A 108 4.24 5.22 11.36
N LYS A 109 3.74 6.08 12.26
CA LYS A 109 3.21 5.67 13.57
C LYS A 109 1.71 5.36 13.55
N GLY A 110 0.97 5.99 12.63
CA GLY A 110 -0.48 5.83 12.51
C GLY A 110 -0.91 4.52 11.87
N ASN A 111 -2.22 4.24 11.93
CA ASN A 111 -2.82 3.16 11.16
C ASN A 111 -2.76 3.47 9.65
N GLY A 112 -2.66 2.41 8.85
CA GLY A 112 -2.87 2.47 7.40
C GLY A 112 -4.21 1.85 7.01
N TYR A 113 -4.91 2.48 6.07
CA TYR A 113 -6.15 1.96 5.51
C TYR A 113 -6.00 1.76 4.01
N GLU A 114 -6.46 0.63 3.48
CA GLU A 114 -6.12 0.20 2.14
C GLU A 114 -7.33 0.11 1.21
N ILE A 115 -7.10 0.44 -0.07
CA ILE A 115 -7.91 -0.03 -1.19
C ILE A 115 -7.01 -0.73 -2.20
N ALA A 116 -7.50 -1.81 -2.78
CA ALA A 116 -6.78 -2.60 -3.77
C ALA A 116 -7.63 -2.80 -5.02
N TYR A 117 -6.98 -2.89 -6.16
CA TYR A 117 -7.57 -3.16 -7.46
C TYR A 117 -6.73 -4.21 -8.18
N TRP A 118 -7.40 -5.08 -8.94
CA TRP A 118 -6.77 -6.06 -9.80
C TRP A 118 -7.43 -6.11 -11.17
N HIS A 119 -6.63 -6.38 -12.19
CA HIS A 119 -7.11 -6.67 -13.53
C HIS A 119 -6.34 -7.83 -14.17
N SER A 120 -6.97 -8.56 -15.11
CA SER A 120 -6.31 -9.67 -15.81
C SER A 120 -5.17 -9.22 -16.74
N ALA A 121 -5.26 -7.98 -17.23
CA ALA A 121 -4.16 -7.27 -17.87
C ALA A 121 -3.46 -6.31 -16.89
N ALA A 122 -2.53 -5.49 -17.37
CA ALA A 122 -1.90 -4.46 -16.54
C ALA A 122 -2.96 -3.55 -15.89
N ALA A 123 -2.83 -3.30 -14.59
CA ALA A 123 -3.63 -2.32 -13.89
C ALA A 123 -3.26 -0.93 -14.36
N THR A 124 -4.27 -0.09 -14.63
CA THR A 124 -4.07 1.30 -15.01
C THR A 124 -4.67 2.22 -13.95
N ALA A 125 -4.11 3.43 -13.85
CA ALA A 125 -4.64 4.46 -12.97
C ALA A 125 -6.12 4.78 -13.22
N VAL A 126 -6.53 4.79 -14.50
CA VAL A 126 -7.89 5.16 -14.89
C VAL A 126 -8.87 4.06 -14.49
N ASP A 127 -8.55 2.80 -14.78
CA ASP A 127 -9.44 1.67 -14.51
C ASP A 127 -9.58 1.41 -13.01
N ALA A 128 -8.47 1.55 -12.26
CA ALA A 128 -8.48 1.42 -10.80
C ALA A 128 -9.44 2.44 -10.16
N LEU A 129 -9.31 3.73 -10.51
CA LEU A 129 -10.22 4.76 -9.99
C LEU A 129 -11.67 4.53 -10.45
N ALA A 130 -11.90 4.17 -11.71
CA ALA A 130 -13.23 3.89 -12.22
C ALA A 130 -13.91 2.77 -11.39
N SER A 131 -13.18 1.68 -11.13
CA SER A 131 -13.64 0.57 -10.30
C SER A 131 -13.91 0.99 -8.84
N TRP A 132 -13.03 1.79 -8.24
CA TRP A 132 -13.22 2.21 -6.84
C TRP A 132 -14.40 3.16 -6.67
N LYS A 133 -14.71 4.01 -7.66
CA LYS A 133 -15.86 4.92 -7.64
C LYS A 133 -17.21 4.19 -7.59
N THR A 134 -17.32 3.01 -8.21
CA THR A 134 -18.55 2.20 -8.22
C THR A 134 -18.68 1.29 -7.00
N SER A 135 -17.61 1.11 -6.23
CA SER A 135 -17.61 0.30 -5.01
C SER A 135 -17.88 1.17 -3.79
N THR A 136 -18.99 0.93 -3.08
CA THR A 136 -19.40 1.70 -1.89
C THR A 136 -18.29 1.85 -0.85
N GLY A 137 -17.59 0.76 -0.50
CA GLY A 137 -16.52 0.79 0.50
C GLY A 137 -15.30 1.62 0.07
N HIS A 138 -14.72 1.27 -1.08
CA HIS A 138 -13.57 1.99 -1.65
C HIS A 138 -13.88 3.48 -1.89
N ASN A 139 -15.03 3.80 -2.50
CA ASN A 139 -15.43 5.18 -2.73
C ASN A 139 -15.55 5.95 -1.41
N ALA A 140 -16.17 5.36 -0.39
CA ALA A 140 -16.33 5.99 0.92
C ALA A 140 -14.98 6.33 1.58
N LEU A 141 -13.97 5.47 1.45
CA LEU A 141 -12.61 5.77 1.93
C LEU A 141 -11.99 6.94 1.14
N ILE A 142 -12.08 6.90 -0.20
CA ILE A 142 -11.51 7.93 -1.08
C ILE A 142 -12.10 9.31 -0.81
N ILE A 143 -13.37 9.43 -0.43
CA ILE A 143 -14.05 10.74 -0.30
C ILE A 143 -14.53 11.06 1.13
N ASN A 144 -14.00 10.36 2.14
CA ASN A 144 -14.35 10.56 3.56
C ASN A 144 -15.88 10.53 3.81
N ASN A 145 -16.53 9.46 3.34
CA ASN A 145 -17.96 9.24 3.56
C ASN A 145 -18.21 8.02 4.48
N GLY A 146 -19.46 7.85 4.93
CA GLY A 146 -19.84 6.75 5.82
C GLY A 146 -19.07 6.80 7.13
N ILE A 147 -18.40 5.69 7.46
CA ILE A 147 -17.58 5.56 8.68
C ILE A 147 -16.34 6.47 8.69
N TRP A 148 -15.96 7.03 7.53
CA TRP A 148 -14.78 7.87 7.36
C TRP A 148 -15.08 9.37 7.42
N LYS A 149 -16.32 9.77 7.73
CA LYS A 149 -16.74 11.18 7.75
C LYS A 149 -15.94 12.07 8.69
N THR A 150 -15.49 11.51 9.82
CA THR A 150 -14.69 12.22 10.81
C THR A 150 -13.19 12.06 10.60
N SER A 151 -12.79 11.20 9.65
CA SER A 151 -11.37 10.99 9.36
C SER A 151 -10.77 12.17 8.64
N LYS A 152 -9.49 12.43 8.92
CA LYS A 152 -8.70 13.43 8.21
C LYS A 152 -7.46 12.77 7.65
N TRP A 153 -7.45 12.54 6.34
CA TRP A 153 -6.28 11.96 5.67
C TRP A 153 -5.16 13.00 5.56
N ASN A 154 -4.04 12.71 6.20
CA ASN A 154 -2.82 13.53 6.18
C ASN A 154 -1.66 12.85 5.45
N ALA A 155 -1.84 11.59 5.04
CA ALA A 155 -0.87 10.80 4.30
C ALA A 155 -1.57 9.89 3.29
N ILE A 156 -1.02 9.81 2.08
CA ILE A 156 -1.41 8.83 1.06
C ILE A 156 -0.17 8.21 0.39
N GLY A 157 -0.22 6.91 0.13
CA GLY A 157 0.80 6.19 -0.64
C GLY A 157 0.17 5.40 -1.78
N ILE A 158 0.86 5.34 -2.91
CA ILE A 158 0.37 4.69 -4.13
C ILE A 158 1.38 3.64 -4.59
N GLY A 159 0.90 2.46 -4.97
CA GLY A 159 1.70 1.42 -5.58
C GLY A 159 0.97 0.83 -6.77
N ILE A 160 1.60 0.83 -7.95
CA ILE A 160 1.09 0.12 -9.12
C ILE A 160 2.17 -0.84 -9.58
N TYR A 161 1.83 -2.13 -9.63
CA TYR A 161 2.75 -3.14 -10.12
C TYR A 161 2.01 -4.22 -10.90
N LYS A 162 2.33 -4.31 -12.20
CA LYS A 162 1.72 -5.23 -13.17
C LYS A 162 0.19 -5.18 -13.09
N ASN A 163 -0.44 -6.21 -12.54
CA ASN A 163 -1.89 -6.39 -12.54
C ASN A 163 -2.59 -5.74 -11.34
N TYR A 164 -1.84 -5.14 -10.40
CA TYR A 164 -2.41 -4.57 -9.18
C TYR A 164 -2.15 -3.08 -9.05
N ALA A 165 -3.13 -2.38 -8.50
CA ALA A 165 -2.99 -1.03 -7.96
C ALA A 165 -3.45 -1.02 -6.51
N VAL A 166 -2.64 -0.45 -5.61
CA VAL A 166 -2.85 -0.43 -4.17
C VAL A 166 -2.66 0.99 -3.66
N VAL A 167 -3.56 1.46 -2.81
CA VAL A 167 -3.49 2.79 -2.20
C VAL A 167 -3.69 2.70 -0.70
N TRP A 168 -2.81 3.36 0.03
CA TRP A 168 -2.82 3.42 1.49
C TRP A 168 -3.12 4.85 1.97
N PHE A 169 -4.00 4.97 2.95
CA PHE A 169 -4.41 6.23 3.58
C PHE A 169 -4.02 6.23 5.05
N GLY A 170 -3.70 7.41 5.57
CA GLY A 170 -3.31 7.57 6.95
C GLY A 170 -3.78 8.89 7.55
N GLU A 171 -4.16 8.86 8.82
CA GLU A 171 -4.60 10.06 9.57
C GLU A 171 -3.44 10.84 10.19
N GLU A 172 -2.26 10.25 10.30
CA GLU A 172 -1.05 10.94 10.76
C GLU A 172 -0.31 11.55 9.57
N ALA A 173 0.36 12.67 9.79
CA ALA A 173 1.30 13.18 8.82
C ALA A 173 2.56 12.30 8.82
N ASP A 174 3.12 12.06 7.64
CA ASP A 174 4.44 11.45 7.52
C ASP A 174 5.50 12.50 7.91
N LYS A 175 6.43 12.12 8.80
CA LYS A 175 7.43 13.02 9.38
C LYS A 175 8.81 12.76 8.81
#